data_AF-Q8KWE3-F1
#
_entry.id   AF-Q8KWE3-F1
#
_cell.length_a   1.000
_cell.length_b   1.000
_cell.length_c   1.000
_cell.angle_alpha   90.00
_cell.angle_beta   90.00
_cell.angle_gamma   90.00
#
_symmetry.space_group_name_H-M   'P 1'
#
loop_
_entity.id
_entity.type
_entity.pdbx_description
1 polymer ?
#
loop_
_entity_poly.entity_id
_entity_poly.type
_entity_poly.pdbx_seq_one_letter_code
_entity_poly.pdbx_strand_id
1 'polypeptide(L)'
;AQLTLAINSDDLHYLPANVTVHIASNTIFGAKSVEFVPPPSPLPMSLRPGAHVQASSVAVEVNTLFQSLIDLLHKIDPVELNGTLSALAEGLRGHGNDLG
;
A
#
# COMPACT_ATOMS: atom_id res chain seq x y z
N ALA A 1 -4.85 10.00 16.34
CA ALA A 1 -3.42 9.91 16.72
C ALA A 1 -2.70 11.14 16.19
N GLN A 2 -1.65 11.62 16.88
CA GLN A 2 -0.83 12.76 16.46
C GLN A 2 0.64 12.40 16.62
N LEU A 3 1.47 12.76 15.64
CA LEU A 3 2.92 12.65 15.69
C LEU A 3 3.51 14.05 15.86
N THR A 4 4.30 14.26 16.91
CA THR A 4 5.01 15.51 17.16
C THR A 4 6.44 15.36 16.66
N LEU A 5 6.87 16.27 15.79
CA LEU A 5 8.22 16.26 15.22
C LEU A 5 9.08 17.31 15.90
N ALA A 6 10.29 16.92 16.28
CA ALA A 6 11.34 17.87 16.64
C ALA A 6 12.07 18.26 15.36
N ILE A 7 11.81 19.47 14.86
CA ILE A 7 12.45 20.03 13.67
C ILE A 7 13.36 21.16 14.13
N ASN A 8 14.56 21.24 13.54
CA ASN A 8 15.43 22.39 13.74
C ASN A 8 14.72 23.66 13.25
N SER A 9 14.58 24.66 14.13
CA SER A 9 13.86 25.89 13.81
C SER A 9 14.54 26.67 12.69
N ASP A 10 15.87 26.55 12.58
CA ASP A 10 16.65 27.17 11.52
C ASP A 10 16.44 26.53 10.15
N ASP A 11 15.73 25.40 10.04
CA ASP A 11 15.42 24.76 8.76
C ASP A 11 13.96 25.02 8.32
N LEU A 12 13.12 25.58 9.20
CA LEU A 12 11.69 25.79 8.92
C LEU A 12 11.44 26.80 7.80
N HIS A 13 12.37 27.73 7.54
CA HIS A 13 12.22 28.70 6.46
C HIS A 13 12.21 28.05 5.07
N TYR A 14 12.79 26.86 4.93
CA TYR A 14 12.76 26.08 3.69
C TYR A 14 11.39 25.43 3.40
N LEU A 15 10.51 25.35 4.41
CA LEU A 15 9.21 24.71 4.29
C LEU A 15 8.11 25.75 4.08
N PRO A 16 7.39 25.74 2.94
CA PRO A 16 6.18 26.55 2.77
C PRO A 16 5.13 26.20 3.82
N ALA A 17 4.32 27.17 4.25
CA ALA A 17 3.30 26.96 5.29
C ALA A 17 2.19 25.96 4.88
N ASN A 18 2.02 25.72 3.58
CA ASN A 18 1.08 24.76 3.02
C ASN A 18 1.76 23.46 2.52
N VAL A 19 2.95 23.15 3.02
CA VAL A 19 3.61 21.85 2.78
C VAL A 19 2.74 20.70 3.28
N THR A 20 2.74 19.57 2.60
CA THR A 20 2.11 18.33 3.09
C THR A 20 3.15 17.34 3.56
N VAL A 21 2.74 16.37 4.36
CA VAL A 21 3.63 15.32 4.86
C VAL A 21 3.19 13.92 4.44
N HIS A 22 4.17 13.12 4.05
CA HIS A 22 3.99 11.71 3.69
C HIS A 22 4.81 10.85 4.67
N ILE A 23 4.22 9.78 5.20
CA ILE A 23 4.95 8.80 6.01
C ILE A 23 5.41 7.70 5.08
N ALA A 24 6.69 7.72 4.72
CA ALA A 24 7.30 6.76 3.84
C ALA A 24 7.96 5.62 4.64
N SER A 25 7.84 4.40 4.13
CA SER A 25 8.62 3.25 4.61
C SER A 25 9.67 2.96 3.55
N ASN A 26 10.92 3.35 3.80
CA ASN A 26 12.03 3.13 2.87
C ASN A 26 12.43 1.64 2.76
N THR A 27 11.87 0.79 3.61
CA THR A 27 12.23 -0.61 3.78
C THR A 27 11.03 -1.42 4.28
N ILE A 28 11.06 -2.74 4.05
CA ILE A 28 10.00 -3.69 4.46
C ILE A 28 10.00 -3.91 5.99
N PHE A 29 11.12 -3.69 6.66
CA PHE A 29 11.29 -3.92 8.10
C PHE A 29 11.94 -2.75 8.87
N GLY A 30 12.21 -1.62 8.23
CA GLY A 30 12.97 -0.52 8.85
C GLY A 30 12.14 0.69 9.23
N ALA A 31 12.86 1.74 9.63
CA ALA A 31 12.28 2.94 10.22
C ALA A 31 11.43 3.71 9.21
N LYS A 32 10.23 4.13 9.64
CA LYS A 32 9.37 5.04 8.89
C LYS A 32 9.94 6.47 8.99
N SER A 33 9.98 7.18 7.88
CA SER A 33 10.38 8.60 7.80
C SER A 33 9.17 9.49 7.53
N VAL A 34 9.27 10.76 7.93
CA VAL A 34 8.32 11.80 7.51
C VAL A 34 8.97 12.64 6.43
N GLU A 35 8.35 12.67 5.26
CA GLU A 35 8.79 13.44 4.11
C GLU A 35 7.91 14.66 3.92
N PHE A 36 8.53 15.82 3.75
CA PHE A 36 7.85 17.07 3.44
C PHE A 36 7.76 17.23 1.93
N VAL A 37 6.54 17.32 1.41
CA VAL A 37 6.28 17.42 -0.03
C VAL A 37 5.89 18.86 -0.37
N PRO A 38 6.70 19.57 -1.18
CA PRO A 38 6.34 20.89 -1.66
C PRO A 38 5.02 20.87 -2.46
N PRO A 39 4.08 21.79 -2.20
CA PRO A 39 2.83 21.84 -2.93
C PRO A 39 3.06 22.44 -4.33
N PRO A 40 2.13 22.20 -5.29
CA PRO A 40 2.22 22.79 -6.64
C PRO A 40 2.26 24.32 -6.65
N SER A 41 1.64 24.95 -5.63
CA SER A 41 1.65 26.39 -5.41
C SER A 41 2.12 26.68 -3.97
N PRO A 42 3.42 26.91 -3.75
CA PRO A 42 3.97 27.19 -2.42
C PRO A 42 3.55 28.58 -1.95
N LEU A 43 3.07 28.67 -0.71
CA LEU A 43 2.85 29.96 -0.08
C LEU A 43 4.18 30.65 0.21
N PRO A 44 4.24 31.99 0.10
CA PRO A 44 5.45 32.76 0.39
C PRO A 44 5.80 32.80 1.88
N MET A 45 4.87 32.41 2.75
CA MET A 45 5.10 32.26 4.18
C MET A 45 5.62 30.86 4.50
N SER A 46 6.63 30.78 5.36
CA SER A 46 7.19 29.52 5.83
C SER A 46 6.38 28.93 7.00
N LEU A 47 6.58 27.64 7.23
CA LEU A 47 6.06 26.91 8.38
C LEU A 47 6.62 27.50 9.68
N ARG A 48 5.83 27.47 10.75
CA ARG A 48 6.21 28.02 12.06
C ARG A 48 6.22 26.93 13.13
N PRO A 49 7.00 27.10 14.21
CA PRO A 49 6.94 26.20 15.36
C PRO A 49 5.50 26.06 15.87
N GLY A 50 5.09 24.81 16.15
CA GLY A 50 3.73 24.49 16.59
C GLY A 50 2.68 24.42 15.48
N ALA A 51 3.07 24.59 14.21
CA ALA A 51 2.15 24.40 13.09
C ALA A 51 1.69 22.93 12.99
N HIS A 52 0.42 22.74 12.65
CA HIS A 52 -0.15 21.43 12.37
C HIS A 52 -0.21 21.23 10.85
N VAL A 53 0.36 20.12 10.37
CA VAL A 53 0.37 19.76 8.95
C VAL A 53 -0.44 18.48 8.75
N GLN A 54 -1.30 18.47 7.74
CA GLN A 54 -2.10 17.30 7.40
C GLN A 54 -1.23 16.26 6.70
N ALA A 55 -1.23 15.02 7.19
CA ALA A 55 -0.63 13.90 6.48
C ALA A 55 -1.55 13.45 5.34
N SER A 56 -1.06 13.48 4.10
CA SER A 56 -1.88 13.22 2.90
C SER A 56 -2.03 11.74 2.55
N SER A 57 -1.23 10.86 3.14
CA SER A 57 -1.47 9.41 3.19
C SER A 57 -0.36 8.72 3.97
N VAL A 58 -0.72 7.73 4.78
CA VAL A 58 0.24 6.73 5.26
C VAL A 58 0.47 5.79 4.10
N ALA A 59 1.73 5.51 3.73
CA ALA A 59 2.03 4.50 2.71
C ALA A 59 1.27 3.21 3.05
N VAL A 60 0.44 2.72 2.13
CA VAL A 60 -0.41 1.55 2.30
C VAL A 60 0.48 0.38 2.72
N GLU A 61 0.34 -0.06 3.97
CA GLU A 61 1.22 -1.05 4.57
C GLU A 61 1.14 -2.37 3.79
N VAL A 62 2.29 -2.94 3.44
CA VAL A 62 2.44 -4.24 2.76
C VAL A 62 1.66 -5.37 3.46
N ASN A 63 1.36 -5.22 4.76
CA ASN A 63 0.44 -6.08 5.50
C ASN A 63 -0.92 -6.27 4.78
N THR A 64 -1.48 -5.21 4.18
CA THR A 64 -2.75 -5.31 3.45
C THR A 64 -2.64 -6.04 2.12
N LEU A 65 -1.49 -5.97 1.43
CA LEU A 65 -1.28 -6.69 0.17
C LEU A 65 -1.12 -8.20 0.40
N PHE A 66 -0.39 -8.59 1.45
CA PHE A 66 -0.23 -10.00 1.82
C PHE A 66 -1.57 -10.59 2.28
N GLN A 67 -2.36 -9.84 3.06
CA GLN A 67 -3.72 -10.24 3.43
C GLN A 67 -4.64 -10.36 2.21
N SER A 68 -4.58 -9.43 1.26
CA SER A 68 -5.39 -9.49 0.02
C SER A 68 -5.07 -10.71 -0.85
N LEU A 69 -3.79 -11.11 -0.91
CA LEU A 69 -3.40 -12.32 -1.63
C LEU A 69 -3.89 -13.58 -0.92
N ILE A 70 -3.75 -13.66 0.41
CA ILE A 70 -4.25 -14.77 1.22
C ILE A 70 -5.78 -14.89 1.08
N ASP A 71 -6.51 -13.78 1.12
CA ASP A 71 -7.97 -13.77 0.98
C ASP A 71 -8.42 -14.18 -0.42
N LEU A 72 -7.67 -13.82 -1.47
CA LEU A 72 -7.92 -14.27 -2.85
C LEU A 72 -7.67 -15.78 -2.98
N LEU A 73 -6.58 -16.28 -2.41
CA LEU A 73 -6.25 -17.71 -2.42
C LEU A 73 -7.27 -18.55 -1.62
N HIS A 74 -7.82 -18.02 -0.53
CA HIS A 74 -8.93 -18.65 0.21
C HIS A 74 -10.27 -18.63 -0.53
N LYS A 75 -10.43 -17.76 -1.55
CA LYS A 75 -11.63 -17.68 -2.39
C LYS A 75 -11.64 -18.70 -3.52
N ILE A 76 -10.52 -19.40 -3.75
CA ILE A 76 -10.46 -20.54 -4.66
C ILE A 76 -10.93 -21.75 -3.87
N ASP A 77 -12.17 -22.18 -4.09
CA ASP A 77 -12.70 -23.39 -3.47
C ASP A 77 -12.01 -24.63 -4.09
N PRO A 78 -11.17 -25.38 -3.33
CA PRO A 78 -10.48 -26.56 -3.86
C PRO A 78 -11.45 -27.67 -4.28
N VAL A 79 -12.71 -27.63 -3.84
CA VAL A 79 -13.75 -28.59 -4.22
C VAL A 79 -14.18 -28.36 -5.67
N GLU A 80 -14.37 -27.11 -6.09
CA GLU A 80 -14.73 -26.73 -7.47
C GLU A 80 -13.60 -27.07 -8.47
N LEU A 81 -12.33 -26.89 -8.05
CA LEU A 81 -11.16 -27.24 -8.88
C LEU A 81 -11.03 -28.76 -9.10
N ASN A 82 -11.24 -29.56 -8.06
CA ASN A 82 -11.25 -31.02 -8.22
C ASN A 82 -12.45 -31.50 -9.05
N GLY A 83 -13.60 -30.85 -8.93
CA GLY A 83 -14.79 -31.15 -9.73
C GLY A 83 -14.56 -30.93 -11.22
N THR A 84 -13.96 -29.80 -11.59
CA THR A 84 -13.65 -29.46 -12.99
C THR A 84 -12.56 -30.34 -13.58
N LEU A 85 -11.48 -30.63 -12.84
CA LEU A 85 -10.44 -31.58 -13.27
C LEU A 85 -10.97 -33.00 -13.44
N SER A 86 -11.87 -33.45 -12.54
CA SER A 86 -12.49 -34.77 -12.62
C SER A 86 -13.45 -34.85 -13.80
N ALA A 87 -14.27 -33.82 -14.04
CA ALA A 87 -15.18 -33.77 -15.19
C ALA A 87 -14.42 -33.77 -16.53
N LEU A 88 -13.30 -33.06 -16.61
CA LEU A 88 -12.44 -33.05 -17.81
C LEU A 88 -11.77 -34.41 -18.01
N ALA A 89 -11.26 -35.03 -16.92
CA ALA A 89 -10.64 -36.34 -16.97
C ALA A 89 -11.64 -37.45 -17.34
N GLU A 90 -12.88 -37.38 -16.85
CA GLU A 90 -13.95 -38.33 -17.18
C GLU A 90 -14.44 -38.14 -18.62
N GLY A 91 -14.61 -36.90 -19.06
CA GLY A 91 -14.91 -36.57 -20.45
C GLY A 91 -13.83 -37.07 -21.41
N LEU A 92 -12.55 -36.98 -21.05
CA LEU A 92 -11.45 -37.51 -21.86
C LEU A 92 -11.34 -39.04 -21.82
N ARG A 93 -11.65 -39.68 -20.66
CA ARG A 93 -11.65 -41.14 -20.51
C ARG A 93 -12.77 -41.82 -21.32
N GLY A 94 -13.92 -41.16 -21.46
CA GLY A 94 -15.08 -41.66 -22.20
C GLY A 94 -14.96 -41.60 -23.73
N HIS A 95 -14.02 -40.82 -24.28
CA HIS A 95 -13.82 -40.63 -25.72
C HIS A 95 -12.49 -41.20 -26.27
N GLY A 96 -11.72 -41.92 -25.45
CA GLY A 96 -10.45 -42.53 -25.88
C GLY A 96 -10.58 -43.58 -27.00
N ASN A 97 -11.77 -44.13 -27.21
CA ASN A 97 -12.05 -45.07 -28.32
C ASN A 97 -12.53 -44.39 -29.62
N ASP A 98 -12.83 -43.08 -29.61
CA ASP A 98 -13.26 -42.32 -30.80
C ASP A 98 -12.11 -41.52 -31.44
N LEU A 99 -10.95 -41.44 -30.77
CA LEU A 99 -9.76 -40.72 -31.26
C LEU A 99 -8.63 -41.66 -31.75
N GLY A 100 -8.90 -42.96 -31.88
CA GLY A 100 -7.98 -43.99 -32.39
C GLY A 100 -8.13 -44.23 -33.88
#